data_AF-A0A7I4ALM6-F1
#
_entry.id   AF-A0A7I4ALM6-F1
#
_cell.length_a   1.000
_cell.length_b   1.000
_cell.length_c   1.000
_cell.angle_alpha   90.00
_cell.angle_beta   90.00
_cell.angle_gamma   90.00
#
_symmetry.space_group_name_H-M   'P 1'
#
loop_
_entity.id
_entity.type
_entity.pdbx_description
1 polymer ?
#
loop_
_entity_poly.entity_id
_entity_poly.type
_entity_poly.pdbx_seq_one_letter_code
_entity_poly.pdbx_strand_id
1 'polypeptide(L)'
;MAEARRPVPLSRRPVDLFLAMFLLSNVPVVVLFESQMLLPASLVFKPLRDMTQAYVEFAGDYLVQTAPAFLKGLVVAECLFQLPLSIVNAYAFMAGKDWGRITGIIYASHVATTMFPILADILAHNIPTKNLLLSIYLPYLIIPFIILARLVPTQHPFTEAGPPSIAKKELGMDVLHNAVILQLANNFWLTELITKDSCLRNEFATSPGRSLPVCRSGGLWCRV
;
A
#
# COMPACT_ATOMS: atom_id res chain seq x y z
N MET A 1 6.50 -15.10 3.87
CA MET A 1 6.77 -13.83 4.58
C MET A 1 6.71 -12.73 3.53
N ALA A 2 5.80 -11.75 3.65
CA ALA A 2 5.78 -10.61 2.73
C ALA A 2 7.06 -9.77 2.96
N GLU A 3 7.83 -9.55 1.90
CA GLU A 3 9.02 -8.70 1.96
C GLU A 3 8.61 -7.29 2.37
N ALA A 4 9.30 -6.70 3.35
CA ALA A 4 9.02 -5.33 3.79
C ALA A 4 9.34 -4.36 2.64
N ARG A 5 8.31 -3.71 2.07
CA ARG A 5 8.47 -2.74 0.97
C ARG A 5 8.32 -1.32 1.49
N ARG A 6 9.08 -0.40 0.92
CA ARG A 6 9.02 1.04 1.24
C ARG A 6 8.56 1.86 0.04
N PRO A 7 7.80 2.95 0.24
CA PRO A 7 7.45 3.87 -0.84
C PRO A 7 8.71 4.49 -1.45
N VAL A 8 8.78 4.51 -2.78
CA VAL A 8 9.83 5.23 -3.50
C VAL A 8 9.51 6.73 -3.44
N PRO A 9 10.47 7.61 -3.11
CA PRO A 9 10.24 9.06 -3.11
C PRO A 9 9.73 9.59 -4.47
N LEU A 10 8.87 10.62 -4.46
CA LEU A 10 8.32 11.21 -5.68
C LEU A 10 9.37 11.81 -6.62
N SER A 11 10.50 12.29 -6.09
CA SER A 11 11.63 12.78 -6.90
C SER A 11 12.21 11.71 -7.84
N ARG A 12 12.02 10.42 -7.54
CA ARG A 12 12.44 9.28 -8.38
C ARG A 12 11.32 8.75 -9.27
N ARG A 13 10.12 9.36 -9.24
CA ARG A 13 8.93 8.93 -9.98
C ARG A 13 8.21 10.13 -10.64
N PRO A 14 8.90 10.90 -11.50
CA PRO A 14 8.31 12.09 -12.11
C PRO A 14 7.07 11.78 -12.96
N VAL A 15 7.02 10.61 -13.61
CA VAL A 15 5.85 10.15 -14.36
C VAL A 15 4.64 9.98 -13.44
N ASP A 16 4.81 9.34 -12.28
CA ASP A 16 3.71 9.10 -11.35
C ASP A 16 3.20 10.42 -10.73
N LEU A 17 4.09 11.40 -10.52
CA LEU A 17 3.71 12.76 -10.11
C LEU A 17 2.90 13.47 -11.21
N PHE A 18 3.37 13.43 -12.46
CA PHE A 18 2.64 14.00 -13.60
C PHE A 18 1.24 13.39 -13.75
N LEU A 19 1.14 12.06 -13.66
CA LEU A 19 -0.14 11.36 -13.72
C LEU A 19 -1.05 11.73 -12.53
N ALA A 20 -0.51 11.84 -11.32
CA ALA A 20 -1.28 12.27 -10.16
C ALA A 20 -1.81 13.71 -10.30
N MET A 21 -1.00 14.62 -10.84
CA MET A 21 -1.43 15.99 -11.11
C MET A 21 -2.52 16.05 -12.17
N PHE A 22 -2.41 15.24 -13.23
CA PHE A 22 -3.47 15.10 -14.23
C PHE A 22 -4.77 14.59 -13.59
N LEU A 23 -4.72 13.55 -12.76
CA LEU A 23 -5.89 13.04 -12.04
C LEU A 23 -6.54 14.11 -11.16
N LEU A 24 -5.74 14.93 -10.46
CA LEU A 24 -6.24 16.03 -9.66
C LEU A 24 -6.84 17.17 -10.48
N SER A 25 -6.24 17.51 -11.63
CA SER A 25 -6.78 18.58 -12.49
C SER A 25 -8.13 18.22 -13.12
N ASN A 26 -8.42 16.92 -13.27
CA ASN A 26 -9.73 16.47 -13.73
C ASN A 26 -10.84 16.77 -12.71
N VAL A 27 -10.55 16.76 -11.41
CA VAL A 27 -11.57 16.95 -10.35
C VAL A 27 -12.36 18.27 -10.54
N PRO A 28 -11.72 19.45 -10.65
CA PRO A 28 -12.47 20.69 -10.90
C PRO A 28 -13.13 20.72 -12.28
N VAL A 29 -12.57 20.06 -13.30
CA VAL A 29 -13.19 19.98 -14.63
C VAL A 29 -14.52 19.23 -14.54
N VAL A 30 -14.53 18.03 -13.94
CA VAL A 30 -15.76 17.25 -13.77
C VAL A 30 -16.78 18.02 -12.94
N VAL A 31 -16.35 18.53 -11.78
CA VAL A 31 -17.25 19.14 -10.79
C VAL A 31 -17.80 20.49 -11.27
N LEU A 32 -16.96 21.35 -11.86
CA LEU A 32 -17.35 22.72 -12.19
C LEU A 32 -17.78 22.88 -13.63
N PHE A 33 -17.28 22.06 -14.56
CA PHE A 33 -17.53 22.19 -15.99
C PHE A 33 -18.50 21.12 -16.50
N GLU A 34 -18.15 19.83 -16.38
CA GLU A 34 -18.94 18.76 -17.00
C GLU A 34 -20.27 18.50 -16.29
N SER A 35 -20.30 18.59 -14.96
CA SER A 35 -21.52 18.41 -14.17
C SER A 35 -22.65 19.37 -14.58
N GLN A 36 -22.31 20.53 -15.18
CA GLN A 36 -23.29 21.49 -15.69
C GLN A 36 -24.23 20.86 -16.73
N MET A 37 -23.77 19.85 -17.48
CA MET A 37 -24.61 19.13 -18.45
C MET A 37 -25.74 18.33 -17.79
N LEU A 38 -25.61 18.02 -16.50
CA LEU A 38 -26.60 17.27 -15.72
C LEU A 38 -27.56 18.19 -14.95
N LEU A 39 -27.18 19.46 -14.76
CA LEU A 39 -27.90 20.39 -13.91
C LEU A 39 -28.83 21.30 -14.75
N PRO A 40 -30.01 21.67 -14.23
CA PRO A 40 -30.79 22.74 -14.81
C PRO A 40 -30.05 24.08 -14.69
N ALA A 41 -30.20 24.94 -15.69
CA ALA A 41 -29.49 26.22 -15.77
C ALA A 41 -29.72 27.16 -14.56
N SER A 42 -30.81 26.97 -13.80
CA SER A 42 -31.11 27.72 -12.58
C SER A 42 -30.18 27.39 -11.41
N LEU A 43 -29.60 26.19 -11.37
CA LEU A 43 -28.70 25.74 -10.31
C LEU A 43 -27.23 26.08 -10.60
N VAL A 44 -26.90 26.41 -11.86
CA VAL A 44 -25.52 26.71 -12.25
C VAL A 44 -25.21 28.19 -12.08
N PHE A 45 -24.15 28.48 -11.33
CA PHE A 45 -23.66 29.83 -11.11
C PHE A 45 -23.31 30.52 -12.44
N LYS A 46 -23.73 31.78 -12.60
CA LYS A 46 -23.64 32.48 -13.90
C LYS A 46 -22.21 32.53 -14.47
N PRO A 47 -21.16 32.89 -13.70
CA PRO A 47 -19.79 32.84 -14.19
C PRO A 47 -19.35 31.49 -14.76
N LEU A 48 -19.79 30.37 -14.16
CA LEU A 48 -19.45 29.04 -14.67
C LEU A 48 -20.13 28.78 -16.03
N ARG A 49 -21.38 29.22 -16.20
CA ARG A 49 -22.08 29.14 -17.49
C ARG A 49 -21.43 30.02 -18.55
N ASP A 50 -21.06 31.24 -18.19
CA ASP A 50 -20.38 32.17 -19.11
C ASP A 50 -19.03 31.59 -19.56
N MET A 51 -18.27 30.95 -18.65
CA MET A 51 -17.04 30.24 -19.00
C MET A 51 -17.29 29.05 -19.94
N THR A 52 -18.32 28.25 -19.67
CA THR A 52 -18.68 27.12 -20.54
C THR A 52 -19.11 27.60 -21.93
N GLN A 53 -19.88 28.68 -22.00
CA GLN A 53 -20.30 29.28 -23.25
C GLN A 53 -19.12 29.82 -24.05
N ALA A 54 -18.19 30.53 -23.40
CA ALA A 54 -16.96 31.02 -24.04
C ALA A 54 -16.09 29.85 -24.57
N TYR A 55 -16.02 28.74 -23.83
CA TYR A 55 -15.36 27.52 -24.31
C TYR A 55 -16.04 26.95 -25.55
N VAL A 56 -17.38 26.82 -25.55
CA VAL A 56 -18.14 26.31 -26.70
C VAL A 56 -17.93 27.18 -27.93
N GLU A 57 -17.91 28.50 -27.77
CA GLU A 57 -17.65 29.45 -28.87
C GLU A 57 -16.22 29.34 -29.40
N PHE A 58 -15.24 29.13 -28.53
CA PHE A 58 -13.84 28.97 -28.91
C PHE A 58 -13.56 27.62 -29.60
N ALA A 59 -14.03 26.52 -29.01
CA ALA A 59 -13.72 25.16 -29.47
C ALA A 59 -14.69 24.65 -30.54
N GLY A 60 -15.87 25.27 -30.68
CA GLY A 60 -16.97 24.74 -31.48
C GLY A 60 -17.48 23.41 -30.95
N ASP A 61 -17.44 23.22 -29.62
CA ASP A 61 -17.79 21.95 -28.98
C ASP A 61 -19.32 21.77 -28.95
N TYR A 62 -19.84 21.14 -30.01
CA TYR A 62 -21.25 20.81 -30.12
C TYR A 62 -21.72 19.77 -29.08
N LEU A 63 -20.82 18.94 -28.55
CA LEU A 63 -21.14 17.93 -27.54
C LEU A 63 -21.52 18.60 -26.22
N VAL A 64 -20.72 19.57 -25.79
CA VAL A 64 -21.03 20.39 -24.61
C VAL A 64 -22.24 21.28 -24.85
N GLN A 65 -22.36 21.86 -26.05
CA GLN A 65 -23.48 22.74 -26.39
C GLN A 65 -24.85 22.03 -26.37
N THR A 66 -24.92 20.85 -27.01
CA THR A 66 -26.19 20.12 -27.17
C THR A 66 -26.47 19.15 -26.03
N ALA A 67 -25.42 18.73 -25.31
CA ALA A 67 -25.44 17.78 -24.21
C ALA A 67 -26.35 16.55 -24.52
N PRO A 68 -25.99 15.75 -25.55
CA PRO A 68 -26.80 14.62 -26.00
C PRO A 68 -26.92 13.56 -24.90
N ALA A 69 -27.97 12.74 -24.97
CA ALA A 69 -28.31 11.79 -23.90
C ALA A 69 -27.18 10.79 -23.59
N PHE A 70 -26.45 10.32 -24.61
CA PHE A 70 -25.33 9.41 -24.39
C PHE A 70 -24.21 10.08 -23.58
N LEU A 71 -23.87 11.34 -23.89
CA LEU A 71 -22.82 12.08 -23.20
C LEU A 71 -23.23 12.35 -21.74
N LYS A 72 -24.47 12.75 -21.50
CA LYS A 72 -25.00 12.87 -20.13
C LYS A 72 -24.87 11.55 -19.36
N GLY A 73 -25.16 10.42 -20.00
CA GLY A 73 -24.95 9.10 -19.41
C GLY A 73 -23.49 8.83 -19.04
N LEU A 74 -22.55 9.20 -19.91
CA LEU A 74 -21.11 9.11 -19.63
C LEU A 74 -20.68 10.01 -18.48
N VAL A 75 -21.17 11.26 -18.43
CA VAL A 75 -20.87 12.23 -17.36
C VAL A 75 -21.40 11.73 -16.01
N VAL A 76 -22.57 11.08 -15.98
CA VAL A 76 -23.08 10.41 -14.77
C VAL A 76 -22.13 9.30 -14.33
N ALA A 77 -21.69 8.44 -15.25
CA ALA A 77 -20.71 7.39 -14.93
C ALA A 77 -19.37 7.99 -14.44
N GLU A 78 -18.94 9.10 -15.03
CA GLU A 78 -17.76 9.84 -14.62
C GLU A 78 -17.88 10.39 -13.19
N CYS A 79 -19.00 11.02 -12.85
CA CYS A 79 -19.26 11.49 -11.49
C CYS A 79 -19.29 10.35 -10.46
N LEU A 80 -19.83 9.18 -10.82
CA LEU A 80 -20.00 8.05 -9.91
C LEU A 80 -18.74 7.18 -9.74
N PHE A 81 -17.95 7.02 -10.81
CA PHE A 81 -16.82 6.09 -10.83
C PHE A 81 -15.50 6.79 -11.10
N GLN A 82 -15.41 7.61 -12.15
CA GLN A 82 -14.16 8.23 -12.59
C GLN A 82 -13.65 9.24 -11.56
N LEU A 83 -14.52 10.13 -11.07
CA LEU A 83 -14.21 11.19 -10.11
C LEU A 83 -13.71 10.67 -8.75
N PRO A 84 -14.39 9.73 -8.05
CA PRO A 84 -13.86 9.22 -6.79
C PRO A 84 -12.55 8.45 -7.00
N LEU A 85 -12.43 7.69 -8.10
CA LEU A 85 -11.20 6.97 -8.42
C LEU A 85 -10.04 7.92 -8.75
N SER A 86 -10.29 9.08 -9.38
CA SER A 86 -9.22 10.04 -9.71
C SER A 86 -8.59 10.61 -8.44
N ILE A 87 -9.39 10.99 -7.45
CA ILE A 87 -8.94 11.49 -6.14
C ILE A 87 -8.13 10.40 -5.40
N VAL A 88 -8.70 9.20 -5.32
CA VAL A 88 -8.09 8.05 -4.64
C VAL A 88 -6.77 7.65 -5.29
N ASN A 89 -6.72 7.58 -6.62
CA ASN A 89 -5.50 7.25 -7.37
C ASN A 89 -4.44 8.35 -7.28
N ALA A 90 -4.83 9.62 -7.32
CA ALA A 90 -3.90 10.73 -7.14
C ALA A 90 -3.17 10.62 -5.79
N TYR A 91 -3.92 10.36 -4.71
CA TYR A 91 -3.33 10.10 -3.40
C TYR A 91 -2.41 8.87 -3.42
N ALA A 92 -2.85 7.76 -4.01
CA ALA A 92 -2.08 6.53 -4.06
C ALA A 92 -0.73 6.71 -4.77
N PHE A 93 -0.73 7.43 -5.90
CA PHE A 93 0.46 7.66 -6.71
C PHE A 93 1.44 8.57 -5.96
N MET A 94 0.93 9.67 -5.37
CA MET A 94 1.72 10.59 -4.56
C MET A 94 2.31 9.94 -3.31
N ALA A 95 1.50 9.21 -2.55
CA ALA A 95 1.90 8.56 -1.30
C ALA A 95 2.64 7.22 -1.50
N GLY A 96 2.76 6.78 -2.75
CA GLY A 96 3.45 5.55 -3.14
C GLY A 96 2.80 4.28 -2.59
N LYS A 97 1.48 4.14 -2.78
CA LYS A 97 0.70 3.01 -2.30
C LYS A 97 0.39 2.03 -3.45
N ASP A 98 0.89 0.80 -3.37
CA ASP A 98 0.71 -0.22 -4.42
C ASP A 98 -0.74 -0.64 -4.67
N TRP A 99 -1.66 -0.44 -3.72
CA TRP A 99 -3.09 -0.66 -3.97
C TRP A 99 -3.62 0.25 -5.09
N GLY A 100 -2.98 1.40 -5.31
CA GLY A 100 -3.27 2.33 -6.41
C GLY A 100 -3.09 1.72 -7.79
N ARG A 101 -2.37 0.59 -7.90
CA ARG A 101 -2.19 -0.12 -9.16
C ARG A 101 -3.52 -0.61 -9.71
N ILE A 102 -4.29 -1.34 -8.92
CA ILE A 102 -5.52 -1.97 -9.38
C ILE A 102 -6.59 -0.92 -9.64
N THR A 103 -6.76 0.03 -8.71
CA THR A 103 -7.70 1.15 -8.88
C THR A 103 -7.31 2.06 -10.03
N GLY A 104 -6.02 2.24 -10.31
CA GLY A 104 -5.50 3.00 -11.45
C GLY A 104 -5.78 2.31 -12.78
N ILE A 105 -5.64 0.98 -12.85
CA ILE A 105 -6.01 0.20 -14.04
C ILE A 105 -7.51 0.30 -14.31
N ILE A 106 -8.35 0.11 -13.28
CA ILE A 106 -9.81 0.24 -13.42
C ILE A 106 -10.19 1.63 -13.93
N TYR A 107 -9.65 2.67 -13.31
CA TYR A 107 -9.84 4.06 -13.75
C TYR A 107 -9.47 4.25 -15.22
N ALA A 108 -8.24 3.87 -15.58
CA ALA A 108 -7.72 4.13 -16.91
C ALA A 108 -8.46 3.32 -18.00
N SER A 109 -8.82 2.07 -17.72
CA SER A 109 -9.66 1.27 -18.62
C SER A 109 -11.04 1.88 -18.80
N HIS A 110 -11.64 2.39 -17.73
CA HIS A 110 -12.94 3.07 -17.81
C HIS A 110 -12.86 4.32 -18.69
N VAL A 111 -11.93 5.24 -18.40
CA VAL A 111 -11.76 6.50 -19.16
C VAL A 111 -11.48 6.21 -20.64
N ALA A 112 -10.61 5.24 -20.95
CA ALA A 112 -10.33 4.87 -22.33
C ALA A 112 -11.59 4.34 -23.06
N THR A 113 -12.44 3.61 -22.35
CA THR A 113 -13.69 3.06 -22.90
C THR A 113 -14.74 4.15 -23.13
N THR A 114 -14.87 5.13 -22.22
CA THR A 114 -15.83 6.24 -22.36
C THR A 114 -15.39 7.25 -23.42
N MET A 115 -14.08 7.43 -23.63
CA MET A 115 -13.54 8.30 -24.69
C MET A 115 -13.76 7.76 -26.10
N PHE A 116 -13.86 6.44 -26.28
CA PHE A 116 -14.02 5.84 -27.59
C PHE A 116 -15.28 6.31 -28.35
N PRO A 117 -16.52 6.24 -27.78
CA PRO A 117 -17.71 6.75 -28.44
C PRO A 117 -17.64 8.27 -28.68
N ILE A 118 -17.04 9.04 -27.77
CA ILE A 118 -16.89 10.51 -27.92
C ILE A 118 -16.02 10.83 -29.14
N LEU A 119 -14.85 10.21 -29.24
CA LEU A 119 -13.93 10.44 -30.37
C LEU A 119 -14.52 9.92 -31.69
N ALA A 120 -15.23 8.81 -31.66
CA ALA A 120 -15.94 8.30 -32.84
C ALA A 120 -17.00 9.29 -33.33
N ASP A 121 -17.78 9.88 -32.42
CA ASP A 121 -18.80 10.88 -32.75
C ASP A 121 -18.19 12.17 -33.34
N ILE A 122 -17.09 12.66 -32.75
CA ILE A 122 -16.34 13.81 -33.29
C ILE A 122 -15.79 13.51 -34.69
N LEU A 123 -15.24 12.31 -34.92
CA LEU A 123 -14.73 11.92 -36.24
C LEU A 123 -15.84 11.82 -37.30
N ALA A 124 -17.04 11.40 -36.91
CA ALA A 124 -18.19 11.29 -37.81
C ALA A 124 -18.80 12.66 -38.18
N HIS A 125 -18.77 13.64 -37.28
CA HIS A 125 -19.36 14.96 -37.53
C HIS A 125 -18.47 15.86 -38.41
N ASN A 126 -19.05 16.65 -39.30
CA ASN A 126 -18.29 17.58 -40.15
C ASN A 126 -18.35 19.01 -39.59
N ILE A 127 -17.46 19.33 -38.64
CA ILE A 127 -17.34 20.65 -38.03
C ILE A 127 -16.03 21.35 -38.43
N PRO A 128 -16.01 22.68 -38.63
CA PRO A 128 -14.80 23.41 -38.99
C PRO A 128 -13.66 23.27 -37.96
N THR A 129 -14.01 23.13 -36.68
CA THR A 129 -13.06 23.05 -35.55
C THR A 129 -12.65 21.62 -35.20
N LYS A 130 -12.94 20.63 -36.06
CA LYS A 130 -12.72 19.19 -35.76
C LYS A 130 -11.33 18.89 -35.21
N ASN A 131 -10.27 19.42 -35.82
CA ASN A 131 -8.90 19.16 -35.39
C ASN A 131 -8.59 19.75 -34.01
N LEU A 132 -9.11 20.95 -33.73
CA LEU A 132 -9.00 21.56 -32.41
C LEU A 132 -9.74 20.72 -31.37
N LEU A 133 -10.98 20.31 -31.68
CA LEU A 133 -11.77 19.48 -30.79
C LEU A 133 -11.10 18.13 -30.51
N LEU A 134 -10.61 17.43 -31.54
CA LEU A 134 -9.83 16.22 -31.38
C LEU A 134 -8.59 16.44 -30.49
N SER A 135 -7.87 17.56 -30.66
CA SER A 135 -6.70 17.86 -29.82
C SER A 135 -7.04 18.08 -28.34
N ILE A 136 -8.27 18.50 -28.03
CA ILE A 136 -8.76 18.68 -26.65
C ILE A 136 -9.11 17.32 -26.04
N TYR A 137 -9.77 16.43 -26.79
CA TYR A 137 -10.25 15.13 -26.27
C TYR A 137 -9.19 14.02 -26.31
N LEU A 138 -8.27 14.03 -27.27
CA LEU A 138 -7.23 13.00 -27.42
C LEU A 138 -6.34 12.81 -26.18
N PRO A 139 -5.90 13.86 -25.46
CA PRO A 139 -5.18 13.70 -24.20
C PRO A 139 -5.90 12.82 -23.19
N TYR A 140 -7.23 12.90 -23.11
CA TYR A 140 -8.06 12.08 -22.23
C TYR A 140 -8.12 10.61 -22.65
N LEU A 141 -7.69 10.26 -23.87
CA LEU A 141 -7.46 8.87 -24.29
C LEU A 141 -6.00 8.46 -24.09
N ILE A 142 -5.05 9.32 -24.45
CA ILE A 142 -3.61 9.03 -24.40
C ILE A 142 -3.13 8.82 -22.96
N ILE A 143 -3.54 9.69 -22.03
CA ILE A 143 -3.08 9.62 -20.65
C ILE A 143 -3.52 8.33 -19.94
N PRO A 144 -4.80 7.87 -20.06
CA PRO A 144 -5.18 6.54 -19.57
C PRO A 144 -4.34 5.40 -20.15
N PHE A 145 -4.00 5.43 -21.44
CA PHE A 145 -3.10 4.42 -22.00
C PHE A 145 -1.70 4.46 -21.38
N ILE A 146 -1.17 5.64 -21.05
CA ILE A 146 0.09 5.78 -20.31
C ILE A 146 -0.05 5.18 -18.90
N ILE A 147 -1.16 5.43 -18.20
CA ILE A 147 -1.45 4.82 -16.90
C ILE A 147 -1.45 3.28 -17.02
N LEU A 148 -2.13 2.73 -18.02
CA LEU A 148 -2.17 1.28 -18.25
C LEU A 148 -0.77 0.71 -18.54
N ALA A 149 -0.03 1.34 -19.45
CA ALA A 149 1.34 0.93 -19.79
C ALA A 149 2.27 0.97 -18.57
N ARG A 150 2.06 1.90 -17.65
CA ARG A 150 2.81 2.05 -16.40
C ARG A 150 2.46 1.00 -15.35
N LEU A 151 1.17 0.67 -15.18
CA LEU A 151 0.65 -0.11 -14.05
C LEU A 151 0.47 -1.60 -14.34
N VAL A 152 0.12 -1.97 -15.58
CA VAL A 152 -0.14 -3.37 -15.96
C VAL A 152 1.11 -4.25 -15.81
N PRO A 153 2.30 -3.85 -16.30
CA PRO A 153 3.48 -4.72 -16.30
C PRO A 153 4.14 -4.88 -14.92
N THR A 154 3.88 -3.96 -13.98
CA THR A 154 4.62 -3.89 -12.71
C THR A 154 3.70 -4.22 -11.53
N GLN A 155 4.02 -5.26 -10.75
CA GLN A 155 3.21 -5.64 -9.58
C GLN A 155 3.28 -4.62 -8.45
N HIS A 156 4.45 -4.01 -8.25
CA HIS A 156 4.73 -3.00 -7.23
C HIS A 156 5.25 -1.71 -7.87
N PRO A 157 4.40 -0.95 -8.57
CA PRO A 157 4.83 0.22 -9.33
C PRO A 157 5.36 1.33 -8.42
N PHE A 158 4.95 1.38 -7.15
CA PHE A 158 5.17 2.53 -6.31
C PHE A 158 6.18 2.31 -5.18
N THR A 159 6.52 1.05 -4.88
CA THR A 159 7.39 0.68 -3.77
C THR A 159 8.61 -0.11 -4.25
N GLU A 160 9.70 -0.03 -3.49
CA GLU A 160 10.89 -0.86 -3.67
C GLU A 160 11.11 -1.78 -2.46
N ALA A 161 11.91 -2.83 -2.63
CA ALA A 161 12.33 -3.67 -1.52
C ALA A 161 13.01 -2.81 -0.45
N GLY A 162 12.57 -2.95 0.80
CA GLY A 162 13.23 -2.30 1.93
C GLY A 162 14.63 -2.86 2.14
N PRO A 163 15.49 -2.17 2.91
CA PRO A 163 16.70 -2.80 3.43
C PRO A 163 16.30 -4.12 4.11
N PRO A 164 17.11 -5.19 3.99
CA PRO A 164 16.86 -6.39 4.77
C PRO A 164 16.69 -5.95 6.23
N SER A 165 15.54 -6.28 6.82
CA SER A 165 15.39 -6.11 8.26
C SER A 165 16.60 -6.82 8.84
N ILE A 166 17.46 -6.13 9.59
CA ILE A 166 18.39 -6.81 10.48
C ILE A 166 17.42 -7.59 11.36
N ALA A 167 17.21 -8.87 11.02
CA ALA A 167 16.49 -9.81 11.84
C ALA A 167 17.04 -9.53 13.20
N LYS A 168 16.16 -9.03 14.09
CA LYS A 168 16.50 -8.62 15.45
C LYS A 168 17.48 -9.67 15.90
N LYS A 169 18.77 -9.34 15.86
CA LYS A 169 19.80 -10.31 16.18
C LYS A 169 19.40 -10.62 17.60
N GLU A 170 18.97 -11.85 17.86
CA GLU A 170 18.85 -12.41 19.19
C GLU A 170 20.23 -12.16 19.80
N LEU A 171 20.40 -10.95 20.33
CA LEU A 171 21.67 -10.38 20.68
C LEU A 171 21.90 -10.90 22.08
N GLY A 172 22.34 -12.15 22.13
CA GLY A 172 23.06 -12.70 23.26
C GLY A 172 22.28 -12.87 24.55
N MET A 173 20.99 -13.22 24.52
CA MET A 173 20.33 -13.73 25.73
C MET A 173 20.49 -15.25 25.88
N ASP A 174 20.61 -16.00 24.78
CA ASP A 174 20.80 -17.46 24.82
C ASP A 174 22.23 -17.88 25.17
N VAL A 175 23.25 -17.11 24.75
CA VAL A 175 24.65 -17.41 25.08
C VAL A 175 24.92 -17.10 26.56
N LEU A 176 24.31 -16.04 27.11
CA LEU A 176 24.47 -15.70 28.53
C LEU A 176 23.70 -16.69 29.42
N HIS A 177 22.50 -17.14 29.01
CA HIS A 177 21.77 -18.18 29.75
C HIS A 177 22.55 -19.49 29.81
N ASN A 178 23.12 -19.92 28.68
CA ASN A 178 23.91 -21.15 28.63
C ASN A 178 25.26 -21.04 29.35
N ALA A 179 25.92 -19.87 29.29
CA ALA A 179 27.16 -19.63 30.05
C ALA A 179 26.92 -19.60 31.56
N VAL A 180 25.82 -18.98 32.02
CA VAL A 180 25.44 -18.96 33.45
C VAL A 180 25.03 -20.36 33.91
N ILE A 181 24.28 -21.12 33.12
CA ILE A 181 23.94 -22.52 33.46
C ILE A 181 25.20 -23.39 33.52
N LEU A 182 26.15 -23.23 32.60
CA LEU A 182 27.42 -23.96 32.65
C LEU A 182 28.31 -23.53 33.84
N GLN A 183 28.32 -22.25 34.21
CA GLN A 183 29.05 -21.75 35.39
C GLN A 183 28.43 -22.27 36.70
N LEU A 184 27.10 -22.31 36.79
CA LEU A 184 26.37 -22.85 37.94
C LEU A 184 26.53 -24.38 38.03
N ALA A 185 26.53 -25.10 36.90
CA ALA A 185 26.77 -26.54 36.87
C ALA A 185 28.19 -26.91 37.31
N ASN A 186 29.21 -26.12 36.93
CA ASN A 186 30.58 -26.34 37.39
C ASN A 186 30.75 -26.09 38.90
N ASN A 187 30.08 -25.08 39.45
CA ASN A 187 30.13 -24.78 40.89
C ASN A 187 29.36 -25.82 41.74
N PHE A 188 28.32 -26.45 41.17
CA PHE A 188 27.57 -27.52 41.84
C PHE A 188 28.37 -28.84 41.90
N TRP A 189 29.11 -29.18 40.84
CA TRP A 189 29.99 -30.36 40.85
C TRP A 189 31.23 -30.21 41.74
N LEU A 190 31.79 -29.00 41.86
CA LEU A 190 32.91 -28.72 42.77
C LEU A 190 32.52 -28.81 44.25
N THR A 191 31.27 -28.50 44.60
CA THR A 191 30.78 -28.63 45.98
C THR A 191 30.52 -30.09 46.36
N GLU A 192 29.98 -30.93 45.46
CA GLU A 192 29.84 -32.36 45.74
C GLU A 192 31.18 -33.10 45.92
N LEU A 193 32.21 -32.74 45.14
CA LEU A 193 33.55 -33.34 45.25
C LEU A 193 34.26 -32.99 46.57
N ILE A 194 34.05 -31.79 47.13
CA ILE A 194 34.66 -31.39 48.41
C ILE A 194 33.94 -32.01 49.61
N THR A 195 32.62 -32.25 49.54
CA THR A 195 31.89 -32.96 50.61
C THR A 195 32.11 -34.47 50.62
N LYS A 196 32.34 -35.12 49.47
CA LYS A 196 32.61 -36.58 49.46
C LYS A 196 34.00 -36.96 49.96
N ASP A 197 35.01 -36.11 49.76
CA ASP A 197 36.37 -36.34 50.29
C ASP A 197 36.49 -36.06 51.81
N SER A 198 35.51 -35.34 52.39
CA SER A 198 35.44 -35.06 53.83
C SER A 198 34.78 -36.19 54.63
N CYS A 199 33.98 -37.06 54.00
CA CYS A 199 33.36 -38.21 54.64
C CYS A 199 34.25 -39.47 54.65
N LEU A 200 35.13 -39.65 53.67
CA LEU A 200 36.03 -40.81 53.61
C LEU A 200 37.30 -40.69 54.48
N ARG A 201 37.50 -39.55 55.17
CA ARG A 201 38.69 -39.30 56.01
C ARG A 201 38.42 -39.35 57.52
N ASN A 202 37.20 -39.67 57.95
CA ASN A 202 36.82 -39.72 59.37
C ASN A 202 36.39 -41.10 59.89
N GLU A 203 36.54 -42.18 59.12
CA GLU A 203 36.28 -43.57 59.60
C GLU A 203 37.54 -44.32 60.08
N PHE A 204 38.68 -43.65 60.26
CA PHE A 204 39.91 -44.27 60.78
C PHE A 204 40.42 -43.57 62.05
N ALA A 205 39.54 -43.37 63.03
CA ALA A 205 39.94 -43.07 64.41
C ALA A 205 38.80 -43.37 65.39
N THR A 206 38.72 -44.59 65.92
CA THR A 206 38.68 -44.89 67.38
C THR A 206 38.36 -46.38 67.65
N SER A 207 38.98 -46.87 68.72
CA SER A 207 39.18 -48.27 69.14
C SER A 207 37.94 -48.87 69.86
N PRO A 208 37.97 -50.15 70.31
CA PRO A 208 36.82 -51.04 70.42
C PRO A 208 36.00 -50.84 71.70
N GLY A 209 34.69 -51.07 71.62
CA GLY A 209 33.88 -51.25 72.83
C GLY A 209 32.37 -51.22 72.61
N ARG A 210 31.78 -52.42 72.58
CA ARG A 210 30.45 -52.75 73.14
C ARG A 210 29.16 -52.31 72.38
N SER A 211 28.35 -53.35 72.07
CA SER A 211 26.88 -53.43 71.97
C SER A 211 26.09 -52.66 70.89
N LEU A 212 25.49 -53.45 69.98
CA LEU A 212 24.31 -53.21 69.12
C LEU A 212 23.02 -52.87 69.94
N PRO A 213 21.83 -52.57 69.34
CA PRO A 213 21.45 -52.10 67.98
C PRO A 213 20.39 -50.93 67.99
N VAL A 214 19.85 -50.57 66.80
CA VAL A 214 18.42 -50.21 66.49
C VAL A 214 18.10 -48.80 65.89
N CYS A 215 17.56 -48.82 64.64
CA CYS A 215 16.54 -47.97 63.95
C CYS A 215 16.68 -46.41 63.85
N ARG A 216 16.12 -45.67 62.87
CA ARG A 216 14.96 -45.85 61.96
C ARG A 216 14.94 -44.78 60.83
N SER A 217 14.47 -45.22 59.65
CA SER A 217 13.47 -44.62 58.72
C SER A 217 13.50 -43.18 58.18
N GLY A 218 13.31 -43.09 56.85
CA GLY A 218 12.50 -42.07 56.14
C GLY A 218 13.29 -41.45 54.97
N GLY A 219 13.13 -41.76 53.69
CA GLY A 219 11.93 -42.11 52.92
C GLY A 219 11.25 -40.82 52.44
N LEU A 220 11.29 -40.51 51.13
CA LEU A 220 10.10 -40.28 50.27
C LEU A 220 10.37 -39.58 48.90
N TRP A 221 9.93 -40.28 47.85
CA TRP A 221 9.30 -39.88 46.56
C TRP A 221 10.10 -39.33 45.36
N CYS A 222 10.21 -40.20 44.35
CA CYS A 222 10.16 -39.92 42.91
C CYS A 222 8.71 -39.68 42.40
N ARG A 223 8.61 -38.89 41.31
CA ARG A 223 7.58 -38.89 40.24
C ARG A 223 8.04 -37.89 39.17
N VAL A 224 7.99 -38.07 37.85
CA VAL A 224 7.68 -39.15 36.89
C VAL A 224 8.72 -38.99 35.77
#